data_AF-A0A3D0KMJ3-F1
#
_entry.id   AF-A0A3D0KMJ3-F1
#
_cell.length_a   1.000
_cell.length_b   1.000
_cell.length_c   1.000
_cell.angle_alpha   90.00
_cell.angle_beta   90.00
_cell.angle_gamma   90.00
#
_symmetry.space_group_name_H-M   'P 1'
#
loop_
_entity.id
_entity.type
_entity.pdbx_description
1 polymer ?
#
loop_
_entity_poly.entity_id
_entity_poly.type
_entity_poly.pdbx_seq_one_letter_code
_entity_poly.pdbx_strand_id
1 'polypeptide(L)'
;MDFSNIGFKGTFRDYQAKVLQNSAAHLRDGKIHIVAAPGSGKTILGLELIRRLNAPAIVLSPSVTIRQQWGERFTSSFLPDGADAQGYISYDLK
;
A
#
# COMPACT_ATOMS: atom_id res chain seq x y z
N MET A 1 7.72 -11.54 8.05
CA MET A 1 7.34 -11.47 6.62
C MET A 1 8.35 -10.58 5.94
N ASP A 2 8.84 -11.00 4.77
CA ASP A 2 9.75 -10.20 3.96
C ASP A 2 8.97 -9.55 2.81
N PHE A 3 8.89 -8.23 2.79
CA PHE A 3 8.24 -7.46 1.72
C PHE A 3 9.22 -7.01 0.63
N SER A 4 10.48 -7.49 0.67
CA SER A 4 11.53 -7.08 -0.27
C SER A 4 11.30 -7.58 -1.70
N ASN A 5 10.62 -8.72 -1.84
CA ASN A 5 10.31 -9.34 -3.14
C ASN A 5 8.97 -8.91 -3.76
N ILE A 6 8.23 -8.01 -3.12
CA ILE A 6 7.01 -7.43 -3.68
C ILE A 6 7.29 -5.99 -4.12
N GLY A 7 6.58 -5.50 -5.13
CA GLY A 7 6.81 -4.17 -5.65
C GLY A 7 5.75 -3.75 -6.65
N PHE A 8 5.43 -2.46 -6.70
CA PHE A 8 4.45 -1.95 -7.64
C PHE A 8 4.90 -2.21 -9.09
N LYS A 9 4.07 -2.93 -9.85
CA LYS A 9 4.36 -3.30 -11.26
C LYS A 9 4.21 -2.14 -12.25
N GLY A 10 3.57 -1.05 -11.85
CA GLY A 10 3.31 0.11 -12.71
C GLY A 10 4.29 1.26 -12.48
N THR A 11 4.07 2.36 -13.20
CA THR A 11 4.82 3.60 -13.02
C THR A 11 4.05 4.55 -12.10
N PHE A 12 4.74 5.11 -11.10
CA PHE A 12 4.17 6.14 -10.25
C PHE A 12 3.94 7.44 -11.03
N ARG A 13 2.81 8.09 -10.79
CA ARG A 13 2.58 9.47 -11.27
C ARG A 13 3.51 10.44 -10.54
N ASP A 14 3.83 11.58 -11.15
CA ASP A 14 4.76 12.57 -10.58
C ASP A 14 4.45 12.95 -9.14
N TYR A 15 3.17 13.16 -8.82
CA TYR A 15 2.76 13.51 -7.47
C TYR A 15 2.99 12.35 -6.47
N GLN A 16 2.78 11.10 -6.89
CA GLN A 16 3.02 9.92 -6.05
C GLN A 16 4.51 9.77 -5.80
N ALA A 17 5.33 9.87 -6.87
CA ALA A 17 6.78 9.81 -6.77
C ALA A 17 7.32 10.87 -5.81
N LYS A 18 6.81 12.11 -5.87
CA LYS A 18 7.18 13.19 -4.96
C LYS A 18 6.83 12.89 -3.50
N VAL A 19 5.62 12.39 -3.22
CA VAL A 19 5.23 12.00 -1.85
C VAL A 19 6.12 10.86 -1.34
N LEU A 20 6.37 9.86 -2.18
CA LEU A 20 7.20 8.70 -1.86
C LEU A 20 8.65 9.08 -1.58
N GLN A 21 9.24 9.98 -2.36
CA GLN A 21 10.61 10.49 -2.17
C GLN A 21 10.76 11.22 -0.83
N ASN A 22 9.73 11.93 -0.39
CA ASN A 22 9.75 12.71 0.85
C ASN A 22 9.12 11.97 2.05
N SER A 23 8.73 10.70 1.88
CA SER A 23 8.01 9.92 2.90
C SER A 23 8.75 9.83 4.23
N ALA A 24 10.08 9.63 4.22
CA ALA A 24 10.89 9.60 5.44
C ALA A 24 10.89 10.94 6.19
N ALA A 25 10.90 12.06 5.46
CA ALA A 25 10.81 13.39 6.06
C ALA A 25 9.43 13.65 6.65
N HIS A 26 8.37 13.17 5.97
CA HIS A 26 7.00 13.27 6.47
C HIS A 26 6.76 12.42 7.72
N LEU A 27 7.40 11.25 7.83
CA LEU A 27 7.22 10.34 8.97
C LEU A 27 8.05 10.72 10.21
N ARG A 28 8.70 11.89 10.23
CA ARG A 28 9.57 12.29 11.36
C ARG A 28 8.83 12.38 12.70
N ASP A 29 7.53 12.64 12.68
CA ASP A 29 6.65 12.69 13.85
C ASP A 29 5.84 11.39 14.06
N GLY A 30 6.16 10.34 13.29
CA GLY A 30 5.48 9.05 13.31
C GLY A 30 4.16 9.01 12.55
N LYS A 31 3.78 10.07 11.80
CA LYS A 31 2.51 10.14 11.07
C LYS A 31 2.70 10.67 9.66
N ILE A 32 1.83 10.30 8.74
CA ILE A 32 1.77 10.90 7.40
C ILE A 32 0.30 11.15 7.07
N HIS A 33 0.00 12.39 6.67
CA HIS A 33 -1.32 12.77 6.17
C HIS A 33 -1.23 13.05 4.66
N ILE A 34 -2.03 12.34 3.87
CA ILE A 34 -2.02 12.45 2.41
C ILE A 34 -3.38 12.95 1.94
N VAL A 35 -3.42 14.13 1.34
CA VAL A 35 -4.60 14.69 0.69
C VAL A 35 -4.45 14.50 -0.81
N ALA A 36 -5.36 13.76 -1.43
CA ALA A 36 -5.38 13.58 -2.88
C ALA A 36 -6.80 13.41 -3.41
N ALA A 37 -7.04 13.90 -4.62
CA ALA A 37 -8.34 13.85 -5.28
C ALA A 37 -8.85 12.39 -5.46
N PRO A 38 -10.18 12.17 -5.60
CA PRO A 38 -10.71 10.88 -6.06
C PRO A 38 -10.02 10.40 -7.36
N GLY A 39 -9.81 9.10 -7.52
CA GLY A 39 -9.13 8.55 -8.72
C GLY A 39 -7.62 8.84 -8.84
N SER A 40 -7.01 9.53 -7.87
CA SER A 40 -5.57 9.83 -7.90
C SER A 40 -4.68 8.59 -7.78
N GLY A 41 -5.16 7.53 -7.12
CA GLY A 41 -4.38 6.31 -6.85
C GLY A 41 -3.88 6.20 -5.41
N LYS A 42 -4.62 6.77 -4.44
CA LYS A 42 -4.30 6.74 -3.00
C LYS A 42 -4.01 5.35 -2.45
N THR A 43 -4.70 4.32 -2.95
CA THR A 43 -4.50 2.93 -2.54
C THR A 43 -3.09 2.43 -2.90
N ILE A 44 -2.64 2.65 -4.13
CA ILE A 44 -1.29 2.26 -4.57
C ILE A 44 -0.23 3.01 -3.78
N LEU A 45 -0.44 4.31 -3.54
CA LEU A 45 0.46 5.12 -2.74
C LEU A 45 0.55 4.61 -1.29
N GLY A 46 -0.58 4.27 -0.67
CA GLY A 46 -0.62 3.71 0.68
C GLY A 46 0.07 2.34 0.79
N LEU A 47 -0.19 1.44 -0.17
CA LEU A 47 0.47 0.13 -0.24
C LEU A 47 1.99 0.26 -0.39
N GLU A 48 2.45 1.17 -1.24
CA GLU A 48 3.89 1.41 -1.41
C GLU A 48 4.53 2.01 -0.14
N LEU A 49 3.81 2.86 0.60
CA LEU A 49 4.30 3.35 1.89
C LEU A 49 4.43 2.23 2.92
N ILE A 50 3.43 1.34 3.02
CA ILE A 50 3.48 0.16 3.89
C ILE A 50 4.68 -0.72 3.52
N ARG A 51 4.87 -0.98 2.22
CA ARG A 51 6.01 -1.74 1.71
C ARG A 51 7.36 -1.13 2.10
N ARG A 52 7.51 0.20 1.96
CA ARG A 52 8.73 0.93 2.34
C ARG A 52 9.01 0.92 3.83
N LEU A 53 7.96 0.87 4.65
CA LEU A 53 8.09 0.72 6.10
C LEU A 53 8.49 -0.69 6.50
N ASN A 54 8.28 -1.68 5.62
CA ASN A 54 8.65 -3.07 5.80
C ASN A 54 8.19 -3.66 7.15
N ALA A 55 6.97 -3.31 7.55
CA ALA A 55 6.36 -3.71 8.81
C ALA A 55 4.92 -4.20 8.58
N PRO A 56 4.40 -5.12 9.42
CA PRO A 56 2.99 -5.47 9.41
C PRO A 56 2.13 -4.22 9.57
N ALA A 57 1.08 -4.09 8.77
CA ALA A 57 0.21 -2.93 8.77
C ALA A 57 -1.27 -3.34 8.83
N ILE A 58 -2.05 -2.56 9.58
CA ILE A 58 -3.50 -2.68 9.63
C ILE A 58 -4.10 -1.60 8.74
N VAL A 59 -4.90 -2.00 7.75
CA VAL A 59 -5.65 -1.06 6.91
C VAL A 59 -7.09 -1.00 7.40
N LEU A 60 -7.47 0.16 7.92
CA LEU A 60 -8.84 0.41 8.37
C LEU A 60 -9.70 0.88 7.19
N SER A 61 -10.67 0.06 6.82
CA SER A 61 -11.63 0.34 5.74
C SER A 61 -13.04 0.55 6.29
N PRO A 62 -13.82 1.51 5.76
CA PRO A 62 -15.16 1.79 6.27
C PRO A 62 -16.23 0.78 5.83
N SER A 63 -15.91 -0.13 4.89
CA SER A 63 -16.83 -1.18 4.44
C SER A 63 -16.08 -2.43 3.97
N VAL A 64 -16.78 -3.56 3.96
CA VAL A 64 -16.24 -4.84 3.43
C VAL A 64 -15.83 -4.70 1.97
N THR A 65 -16.60 -3.98 1.15
CA THR A 65 -16.27 -3.76 -0.27
C THR A 65 -14.94 -3.02 -0.42
N ILE A 66 -14.71 -1.96 0.35
CA ILE A 66 -13.43 -1.22 0.29
C ILE A 66 -12.29 -2.11 0.80
N ARG A 67 -12.52 -2.91 1.84
CA ARG A 67 -11.53 -3.89 2.34
C ARG A 67 -11.08 -4.85 1.22
N GLN A 68 -12.01 -5.43 0.48
CA GLN A 68 -11.68 -6.37 -0.60
C GLN A 68 -10.90 -5.69 -1.73
N GLN A 69 -11.28 -4.45 -2.09
CA GLN A 69 -10.56 -3.68 -3.09
C GLN A 69 -9.09 -3.45 -2.71
N TRP A 70 -8.76 -3.28 -1.43
CA TRP A 70 -7.36 -3.17 -1.00
C TRP A 70 -6.57 -4.45 -1.31
N GLY A 71 -7.11 -5.62 -0.97
CA GLY A 71 -6.44 -6.89 -1.25
C GLY A 71 -6.36 -7.23 -2.74
N GLU A 72 -7.40 -6.91 -3.52
CA GLU A 72 -7.38 -7.02 -4.98
C GLU A 72 -6.30 -6.12 -5.60
N ARG A 73 -6.18 -4.87 -5.12
CA ARG A 73 -5.16 -3.92 -5.61
C ARG A 73 -3.75 -4.38 -5.27
N PHE A 74 -3.54 -4.90 -4.07
CA PHE A 74 -2.25 -5.47 -3.68
C PHE A 74 -1.90 -6.69 -4.55
N THR A 75 -2.83 -7.64 -4.69
CA THR A 75 -2.62 -8.87 -5.46
C THR A 75 -2.33 -8.58 -6.93
N SER A 76 -3.13 -7.71 -7.56
CA SER A 76 -2.96 -7.37 -8.98
C SER A 76 -1.72 -6.52 -9.26
N SER A 77 -1.35 -5.62 -8.33
CA SER A 77 -0.36 -4.57 -8.62
C SER A 77 0.99 -4.75 -7.93
N PHE A 78 1.10 -5.59 -6.89
CA PHE A 78 2.34 -5.73 -6.10
C PHE A 78 2.89 -7.16 -6.05
N LEU A 79 2.03 -8.18 -6.04
CA LEU A 79 2.47 -9.57 -5.96
C LEU A 79 3.02 -10.06 -7.29
N PRO A 80 4.15 -10.81 -7.32
CA PRO A 80 4.60 -11.52 -8.51
C PRO A 80 3.51 -12.45 -9.07
N ASP A 81 3.54 -12.69 -10.37
CA ASP A 81 2.56 -13.58 -11.00
C ASP A 81 2.71 -15.00 -10.44
N GLY A 82 1.58 -15.60 -10.03
CA GLY A 82 1.56 -16.92 -9.39
C GLY A 82 1.93 -16.94 -7.90
N ALA A 83 2.22 -15.79 -7.28
CA ALA A 83 2.45 -15.72 -5.84
C ALA A 83 1.14 -15.89 -5.04
N ASP A 84 1.22 -16.61 -3.93
CA ASP A 84 0.08 -16.76 -3.01
C ASP A 84 -0.11 -15.50 -2.15
N ALA A 85 -1.31 -14.92 -2.23
CA ALA A 85 -1.67 -13.73 -1.48
C ALA A 85 -1.92 -13.99 0.01
N GLN A 86 -2.23 -15.23 0.41
CA GLN A 86 -2.54 -15.57 1.81
C GLN A 86 -1.35 -15.37 2.75
N GLY A 87 -0.12 -15.42 2.22
CA GLY A 87 1.10 -15.13 2.98
C GLY A 87 1.32 -13.63 3.28
N TYR A 88 0.56 -12.73 2.65
CA TYR A 88 0.77 -11.28 2.71
C TYR A 88 -0.45 -10.50 3.21
N ILE A 89 -1.66 -11.01 3.00
CA ILE A 89 -2.90 -10.34 3.37
C ILE A 89 -3.74 -11.24 4.28
N SER A 90 -4.21 -10.68 5.39
CA SER A 90 -5.29 -11.25 6.19
C SER A 90 -6.47 -10.28 6.22
N TYR A 91 -7.69 -10.81 6.17
CA TYR A 91 -8.93 -10.05 6.40
C TYR A 91 -9.49 -10.22 7.81
N ASP A 92 -8.82 -11.06 8.61
CA ASP A 92 -9.16 -11.37 9.99
C ASP A 92 -8.10 -10.79 10.94
N LEU A 93 -8.56 -10.34 12.10
CA LEU A 93 -7.74 -9.77 13.18
C LEU A 93 -7.31 -10.80 14.24
N LYS A 94 -7.54 -12.10 13.97
CA LYS A 94 -7.22 -13.18 14.90
C LYS A 94 -5.72 -13.39 15.09
#